data_AF-A0A1D8A0D8-F1
#
_entry.id   AF-A0A1D8A0D8-F1
#
_cell.length_a   1.000
_cell.length_b   1.000
_cell.length_c   1.000
_cell.angle_alpha   90.00
_cell.angle_beta   90.00
_cell.angle_gamma   90.00
#
_symmetry.space_group_name_H-M   'P 1'
#
loop_
_entity.id
_entity.type
_entity.pdbx_description
1 polymer ?
#
loop_
_entity_poly.entity_id
_entity_poly.type
_entity_poly.pdbx_seq_one_letter_code
_entity_poly.pdbx_strand_id
1 'polypeptide(L)'
;MIRGIHHIGMNCRDLERMKRLYCDAPGFAPVDADGLSWAREPVMDHIVDLRGSVAKGYVLRVGGCYIEMFEYTAPPSDLDRPLRPNDRGYTHFRIDVTDIERDIAHLKACGMTFNDRDFVAVGHATRRGASSRCSDVPRATASPSRNCRLSREHG
;
A
#
# COMPACT_ATOMS: atom_id res chain seq x y z
N MET A 1 -0.22 20.61 -17.02
CA MET A 1 -1.54 19.98 -16.83
C MET A 1 -1.34 18.62 -16.17
N ILE A 2 -2.05 18.31 -15.09
CA ILE A 2 -1.93 17.04 -14.34
C ILE A 2 -3.01 16.06 -14.82
N ARG A 3 -2.66 14.79 -15.07
CA ARG A 3 -3.56 13.76 -15.64
C ARG A 3 -4.07 12.73 -14.64
N GLY A 4 -3.37 12.53 -13.53
CA GLY A 4 -3.64 11.49 -12.55
C GLY A 4 -2.36 10.95 -11.92
N ILE A 5 -2.50 9.88 -11.15
CA ILE A 5 -1.37 9.12 -10.59
C ILE A 5 -0.86 8.18 -11.68
N HIS A 6 0.42 8.30 -12.06
CA HIS A 6 1.04 7.34 -12.98
C HIS A 6 1.34 6.03 -12.25
N HIS A 7 2.13 6.12 -11.18
CA HIS A 7 2.60 4.96 -10.44
C HIS A 7 2.84 5.30 -8.97
N ILE A 8 2.92 4.27 -8.14
CA ILE A 8 3.41 4.33 -6.76
C ILE A 8 4.75 3.58 -6.71
N GLY A 9 5.81 4.30 -6.34
CA GLY A 9 7.14 3.73 -6.11
C GLY A 9 7.27 3.12 -4.70
N MET A 10 7.88 1.95 -4.58
CA MET A 10 8.21 1.33 -3.30
C MET A 10 9.54 0.58 -3.34
N ASN A 11 10.25 0.53 -2.21
CA ASN A 11 11.43 -0.32 -2.03
C ASN A 11 11.06 -1.54 -1.18
N CYS A 12 11.61 -2.69 -1.53
CA CYS A 12 11.38 -3.95 -0.84
C CYS A 12 12.69 -4.73 -0.63
N ARG A 13 12.64 -5.75 0.23
CA ARG A 13 13.81 -6.57 0.56
C ARG A 13 14.04 -7.75 -0.38
N ASP A 14 12.97 -8.20 -1.01
CA ASP A 14 12.94 -9.40 -1.84
C ASP A 14 11.96 -9.15 -2.98
N LEU A 15 12.53 -8.67 -4.09
CA LEU A 15 11.79 -8.24 -5.26
C LEU A 15 10.99 -9.39 -5.87
N GLU A 16 11.56 -10.59 -5.93
CA GLU A 16 10.91 -11.74 -6.55
C GLU A 16 9.73 -12.24 -5.72
N ARG A 17 9.89 -12.26 -4.39
CA ARG A 17 8.77 -12.55 -3.49
C ARG A 17 7.66 -11.51 -3.62
N MET A 18 8.00 -10.22 -3.73
CA MET A 18 7.02 -9.15 -3.87
C MET A 18 6.32 -9.18 -5.24
N LYS A 19 7.05 -9.43 -6.33
CA LYS A 19 6.48 -9.67 -7.66
C LYS A 19 5.47 -10.79 -7.61
N ARG A 20 5.86 -11.96 -7.08
CA ARG A 20 4.96 -13.11 -6.94
C ARG A 20 3.71 -12.75 -6.14
N LEU A 21 3.86 -12.08 -4.99
CA LEU A 21 2.72 -11.67 -4.17
C LEU A 21 1.74 -10.77 -4.95
N TYR A 22 2.24 -9.75 -5.63
CA TYR A 22 1.39 -8.81 -6.38
C TYR A 22 0.81 -9.40 -7.67
N CYS A 23 1.48 -10.37 -8.29
CA CYS A 23 0.94 -11.08 -9.44
C CYS A 23 -0.11 -12.12 -9.03
N ASP A 24 0.16 -12.94 -8.01
CA ASP A 24 -0.70 -14.07 -7.67
C ASP A 24 -1.91 -13.66 -6.82
N ALA A 25 -1.74 -12.66 -5.94
CA ALA A 25 -2.76 -12.33 -4.96
C ALA A 25 -3.79 -11.32 -5.54
N PRO A 26 -3.43 -10.08 -5.93
CA PRO A 26 -4.38 -9.15 -6.56
C PRO A 26 -4.40 -9.23 -8.11
N GLY A 27 -3.57 -10.06 -8.76
CA GLY A 27 -3.62 -10.23 -10.21
C GLY A 27 -2.92 -9.13 -11.02
N PHE A 28 -1.94 -8.42 -10.44
CA PHE A 28 -1.24 -7.36 -11.18
C PHE A 28 -0.34 -7.96 -12.26
N ALA A 29 -0.21 -7.26 -13.39
CA ALA A 29 0.52 -7.77 -14.54
C ALA A 29 1.86 -7.02 -14.70
N PRO A 30 3.00 -7.73 -14.84
CA PRO A 30 4.26 -7.06 -15.17
C PRO A 30 4.15 -6.35 -16.53
N VAL A 31 4.69 -5.14 -16.61
CA VAL A 31 4.81 -4.40 -17.88
C VAL A 31 5.90 -5.04 -18.75
N ASP A 32 6.97 -5.52 -18.12
CA ASP A 32 8.04 -6.29 -18.73
C ASP A 32 8.29 -7.55 -17.88
N ALA A 33 8.42 -8.70 -18.52
CA ALA A 33 8.62 -9.99 -17.86
C ALA A 33 9.97 -10.06 -17.11
N ASP A 34 11.00 -9.42 -17.68
CA ASP A 34 12.38 -9.43 -17.17
C ASP A 34 12.64 -8.27 -16.19
N GLY A 35 11.70 -7.33 -16.10
CA GLY A 35 11.81 -6.17 -15.22
C GLY A 35 12.91 -5.21 -15.67
N LEU A 36 13.56 -4.58 -14.71
CA LEU A 36 14.66 -3.64 -14.96
C LEU A 36 15.75 -3.81 -13.91
N SER A 37 17.00 -3.53 -14.30
CA SER A 37 18.13 -3.54 -13.36
C SER A 37 19.21 -2.56 -13.80
N TRP A 38 19.96 -2.04 -12.84
CA TRP A 38 21.10 -1.17 -13.10
C TRP A 38 22.15 -1.30 -12.00
N ALA A 39 23.39 -0.92 -12.32
CA ALA A 39 24.48 -0.89 -11.37
C ALA A 39 25.41 0.30 -11.60
N ARG A 40 25.36 1.30 -10.71
CA ARG A 40 26.17 2.52 -10.73
C ARG A 40 26.07 3.28 -12.05
N GLU A 41 24.85 3.33 -12.60
CA GLU A 41 24.56 3.98 -13.86
C GLU A 41 24.26 5.47 -13.63
N PRO A 42 25.06 6.42 -14.17
CA PRO A 42 24.92 7.84 -13.86
C PRO A 42 23.54 8.42 -14.18
N VAL A 43 22.89 7.93 -15.23
CA VAL A 43 21.52 8.34 -15.60
C VAL A 43 20.50 7.87 -14.56
N MET A 44 20.66 6.65 -14.04
CA MET A 44 19.75 6.11 -13.02
C MET A 44 19.97 6.82 -11.69
N ASP A 45 21.23 6.99 -11.28
CA ASP A 45 21.59 7.76 -10.08
C ASP A 45 20.98 9.17 -10.09
N HIS A 46 20.94 9.80 -11.27
CA HIS A 46 20.32 11.10 -11.45
C HIS A 46 18.78 11.04 -11.35
N ILE A 47 18.15 10.03 -11.95
CA ILE A 47 16.69 9.84 -11.90
C ILE A 47 16.22 9.56 -10.46
N VAL A 48 16.93 8.70 -9.73
CA VAL A 48 16.54 8.29 -8.37
C VAL A 48 17.13 9.16 -7.26
N ASP A 49 17.94 10.16 -7.63
CA ASP A 49 18.70 11.04 -6.71
C ASP A 49 19.52 10.26 -5.67
N LEU A 50 20.21 9.21 -6.12
CA LEU A 50 20.98 8.31 -5.27
C LEU A 50 22.29 7.91 -5.95
N ARG A 51 23.40 8.44 -5.47
CA ARG A 51 24.74 8.19 -6.06
C ARG A 51 25.21 6.76 -5.82
N GLY A 52 25.81 6.16 -6.86
CA GLY A 52 26.35 4.82 -6.84
C GLY A 52 25.27 3.74 -6.67
N SER A 53 24.06 4.00 -7.14
CA SER A 53 22.91 3.15 -6.87
C SER A 53 22.99 1.83 -7.65
N VAL A 54 22.60 0.74 -6.99
CA VAL A 54 22.48 -0.60 -7.61
C VAL A 54 21.15 -1.18 -7.19
N ALA A 55 20.29 -1.47 -8.16
CA ALA A 55 18.98 -2.03 -7.89
C ALA A 55 18.45 -2.85 -9.05
N LYS A 56 17.46 -3.69 -8.71
CA LYS A 56 16.58 -4.39 -9.64
C LYS A 56 15.14 -3.96 -9.33
N GLY A 57 14.26 -4.04 -10.31
CA GLY A 57 12.87 -3.62 -10.13
C GLY A 57 11.90 -4.21 -11.13
N TYR A 58 10.61 -4.04 -10.83
CA TYR A 58 9.50 -4.34 -11.74
C TYR A 58 8.49 -3.20 -11.72
N VAL A 59 7.89 -2.94 -12.87
CA VAL A 59 6.68 -2.13 -13.00
C VAL A 59 5.50 -3.07 -13.22
N LEU A 60 4.53 -3.04 -12.32
CA LEU A 60 3.31 -3.84 -12.38
C LEU A 60 2.10 -2.96 -12.68
N ARG A 61 1.28 -3.34 -13.65
CA ARG A 61 0.05 -2.64 -14.03
C ARG A 61 -1.12 -3.04 -13.12
N VAL A 62 -1.83 -2.03 -12.61
CA VAL A 62 -3.04 -2.15 -11.79
C VAL A 62 -4.10 -1.16 -12.29
N GLY A 63 -5.06 -1.66 -13.07
CA GLY A 63 -6.07 -0.81 -13.70
C GLY A 63 -5.44 0.29 -14.57
N GLY A 64 -5.70 1.56 -14.22
CA GLY A 64 -5.12 2.74 -14.88
C GLY A 64 -3.87 3.31 -14.21
N CYS A 65 -3.28 2.61 -13.24
CA CYS A 65 -2.09 3.00 -12.48
C CYS A 65 -1.02 1.89 -12.53
N TYR A 66 0.17 2.15 -12.01
CA TYR A 66 1.24 1.17 -11.85
C TYR A 66 1.80 1.13 -10.42
N ILE A 67 2.40 0.01 -10.08
CA ILE A 67 3.27 -0.18 -8.92
C ILE A 67 4.69 -0.36 -9.44
N GLU A 68 5.61 0.50 -9.03
CA GLU A 68 7.02 0.40 -9.36
C GLU A 68 7.78 -0.03 -8.11
N MET A 69 8.37 -1.23 -8.14
CA MET A 69 9.06 -1.83 -7.00
C MET A 69 10.54 -1.92 -7.29
N PHE A 70 11.35 -1.64 -6.28
CA PHE A 70 12.79 -1.80 -6.32
C PHE A 70 13.29 -2.68 -5.17
N GLU A 71 14.44 -3.31 -5.37
CA GLU A 71 15.30 -3.85 -4.31
C GLU A 71 16.70 -3.26 -4.50
N TYR A 72 17.05 -2.31 -3.63
CA TYR A 72 18.36 -1.66 -3.65
C TYR A 72 19.40 -2.48 -2.87
N THR A 73 20.55 -2.70 -3.49
CA THR A 73 21.71 -3.35 -2.85
C THR A 73 22.80 -2.35 -2.50
N ALA A 74 22.85 -1.20 -3.16
CA ALA A 74 23.74 -0.10 -2.82
C ALA A 74 23.11 1.27 -3.14
N PRO A 75 23.26 2.26 -2.24
CA PRO A 75 23.39 2.05 -0.79
C PRO A 75 22.17 1.27 -0.26
N PRO A 76 22.33 0.45 0.82
CA PRO A 76 21.19 -0.19 1.46
C PRO A 76 20.29 0.87 2.11
N SER A 77 19.01 0.53 2.31
CA SER A 77 18.11 1.39 3.06
C SER A 77 18.49 1.43 4.54
N ASP A 78 18.44 2.62 5.14
CA ASP A 78 18.57 2.79 6.60
C ASP A 78 17.33 2.29 7.36
N LEU A 79 16.25 1.91 6.65
CA LEU A 79 15.03 1.37 7.24
C LEU A 79 15.05 -0.16 7.25
N ASP A 80 15.13 -0.72 8.45
CA ASP A 80 15.11 -2.17 8.73
C ASP A 80 13.71 -2.70 9.04
N ARG A 81 12.65 -1.93 8.79
CA ARG A 81 11.24 -2.31 8.96
C ARG A 81 10.30 -1.46 8.07
N PRO A 82 9.09 -1.95 7.78
CA PRO A 82 8.04 -1.11 7.19
C PRO A 82 7.68 0.07 8.10
N LEU A 83 7.18 1.15 7.50
CA LEU A 83 6.64 2.29 8.24
C LEU A 83 5.34 1.90 8.98
N ARG A 84 5.19 2.42 10.20
CA ARG A 84 3.95 2.32 10.98
C ARG A 84 2.98 3.44 10.58
N PRO A 85 1.69 3.33 10.91
CA PRO A 85 0.71 4.39 10.62
C PRO A 85 1.04 5.78 11.19
N ASN A 86 1.81 5.85 12.27
CA ASN A 86 2.22 7.12 12.91
C ASN A 86 3.63 7.59 12.50
N ASP A 87 4.34 6.84 11.65
CA ASP A 87 5.62 7.27 11.12
C ASP A 87 5.39 8.26 9.96
N ARG A 88 6.36 9.16 9.71
CA ARG A 88 6.31 10.08 8.57
C ARG A 88 6.71 9.35 7.29
N GLY A 89 6.02 9.63 6.19
CA GLY A 89 6.30 9.05 4.88
C GLY A 89 5.11 8.29 4.29
N TYR A 90 5.37 7.46 3.28
CA TYR A 90 4.35 6.67 2.61
C TYR A 90 4.02 5.41 3.42
N THR A 91 2.91 5.42 4.16
CA THR A 91 2.58 4.34 5.10
C THR A 91 1.73 3.23 4.50
N HIS A 92 0.86 3.56 3.54
CA HIS A 92 -0.04 2.59 2.91
C HIS A 92 -0.64 3.13 1.62
N PHE A 93 -1.17 2.22 0.81
CA PHE A 93 -2.13 2.49 -0.25
C PHE A 93 -3.33 1.57 -0.11
N ARG A 94 -4.41 1.86 -0.84
CA ARG A 94 -5.63 1.05 -0.82
C ARG A 94 -5.98 0.61 -2.22
N ILE A 95 -6.41 -0.64 -2.33
CA ILE A 95 -6.93 -1.23 -3.55
C ILE A 95 -8.46 -1.22 -3.43
N ASP A 96 -9.14 -0.72 -4.44
CA ASP A 96 -10.60 -0.76 -4.55
C ASP A 96 -11.01 -2.15 -5.05
N VAL A 97 -11.90 -2.81 -4.32
CA VAL A 97 -12.36 -4.18 -4.62
C VAL A 97 -13.88 -4.26 -4.56
N THR A 98 -14.45 -5.21 -5.32
CA THR A 98 -15.91 -5.38 -5.40
C THR A 98 -16.45 -6.39 -4.38
N ASP A 99 -15.62 -7.32 -3.90
CA ASP A 99 -16.00 -8.40 -2.97
C ASP A 99 -14.85 -8.64 -1.99
N ILE A 100 -14.86 -7.88 -0.90
CA ILE A 100 -13.76 -7.87 0.07
C ILE A 100 -13.67 -9.21 0.82
N GLU A 101 -14.78 -9.88 1.07
CA GLU A 101 -14.82 -11.16 1.76
C GLU A 101 -14.14 -12.26 0.91
N ARG A 102 -14.49 -12.34 -0.38
CA ARG A 102 -13.83 -13.25 -1.32
C ARG A 102 -12.34 -12.93 -1.46
N ASP A 103 -12.01 -11.66 -1.62
CA ASP A 103 -10.62 -11.24 -1.82
C ASP A 103 -9.76 -11.49 -0.58
N ILE A 104 -10.27 -11.28 0.65
CA ILE A 104 -9.55 -11.64 1.88
C ILE A 104 -9.24 -13.15 1.91
N ALA A 105 -10.21 -14.01 1.57
CA ALA A 105 -9.99 -15.45 1.56
C ALA A 105 -8.90 -15.86 0.55
N HIS A 106 -8.93 -15.28 -0.66
CA HIS A 106 -7.92 -15.49 -1.70
C HIS A 106 -6.54 -14.98 -1.28
N LEU A 107 -6.45 -13.75 -0.77
CA LEU A 107 -5.21 -13.15 -0.29
C LEU A 107 -4.55 -14.01 0.80
N LYS A 108 -5.34 -14.54 1.74
CA LYS A 108 -4.85 -15.48 2.77
C LYS A 108 -4.29 -16.77 2.14
N ALA A 109 -4.97 -17.33 1.14
CA ALA A 109 -4.50 -18.52 0.43
C ALA A 109 -3.18 -18.28 -0.31
N CYS A 110 -2.94 -17.06 -0.80
CA CYS A 110 -1.65 -16.63 -1.36
C CYS A 110 -0.56 -16.33 -0.30
N GLY A 111 -0.84 -16.56 0.99
CA GLY A 111 0.11 -16.38 2.08
C GLY A 111 0.14 -14.97 2.67
N MET A 112 -0.86 -14.12 2.39
CA MET A 112 -0.98 -12.81 3.04
C MET A 112 -1.47 -12.97 4.48
N THR A 113 -0.81 -12.28 5.40
CA THR A 113 -1.19 -12.23 6.81
C THR A 113 -2.03 -11.00 7.10
N PHE A 114 -3.07 -11.17 7.92
CA PHE A 114 -3.89 -10.07 8.45
C PHE A 114 -3.74 -10.05 9.97
N ASN A 115 -3.88 -8.87 10.56
CA ASN A 115 -3.97 -8.76 12.02
C ASN A 115 -5.33 -9.34 12.49
N ASP A 116 -5.39 -9.83 13.72
CA ASP A 116 -6.61 -10.42 14.33
C ASP A 116 -7.70 -9.38 14.68
N ARG A 117 -7.82 -8.32 13.90
CA ARG A 117 -8.79 -7.24 14.13
C ARG A 117 -10.01 -7.40 13.22
N ASP A 118 -11.15 -6.97 13.72
CA ASP A 118 -12.39 -6.91 12.94
C ASP A 118 -12.26 -5.96 11.74
N PHE A 119 -12.87 -6.35 10.62
CA PHE A 119 -13.01 -5.48 9.45
C PHE A 119 -14.12 -4.47 9.70
N VAL A 120 -13.76 -3.18 9.71
CA VAL A 120 -14.70 -2.09 9.97
C VAL A 120 -15.08 -1.40 8.67
N ALA A 121 -16.37 -1.39 8.36
CA ALA A 121 -16.91 -0.60 7.26
C ALA A 121 -16.94 0.89 7.64
N VAL A 122 -16.03 1.67 7.05
CA VAL A 122 -16.03 3.14 7.17
C VAL A 122 -16.58 3.72 5.87
N GLY A 123 -17.58 4.60 5.94
CA GLY A 123 -18.39 4.99 4.78
C GLY A 123 -17.63 5.56 3.56
N HIS A 124 -16.42 6.13 3.75
CA HIS A 124 -15.56 6.60 2.65
C HIS A 124 -14.55 5.54 2.16
N ALA A 125 -14.46 4.40 2.85
CA ALA A 125 -13.59 3.27 2.55
C ALA A 125 -14.33 2.16 1.78
N THR A 126 -15.66 2.19 1.78
CA THR A 126 -16.52 1.32 0.98
C THR A 126 -17.18 2.12 -0.12
N ARG A 127 -16.90 1.83 -1.40
CA ARG A 127 -17.71 2.37 -2.49
C ARG A 127 -19.12 1.77 -2.39
N ARG A 128 -20.11 2.57 -1.98
CA ARG A 128 -21.51 2.12 -1.99
C ARG A 128 -21.97 1.95 -3.43
N GLY A 129 -21.98 0.73 -3.95
CA GLY A 129 -22.41 0.47 -5.32
C GLY A 129 -22.41 -0.99 -5.74
N ALA A 130 -23.25 -1.82 -5.10
CA ALA A 130 -24.04 -2.93 -5.67
C ALA A 130 -24.42 -3.93 -4.56
N SER A 131 -25.68 -3.86 -4.11
CA SER A 131 -26.43 -4.90 -3.38
C SER A 131 -25.67 -5.88 -2.48
N SER A 132 -25.18 -5.43 -1.32
CA SER A 132 -25.21 -6.27 -0.12
C SER A 132 -25.90 -5.48 0.99
N ARG A 133 -27.05 -5.99 1.42
CA ARG A 133 -27.72 -5.53 2.63
C ARG A 133 -26.84 -5.96 3.81
N CYS A 134 -25.85 -5.15 4.13
CA CYS A 134 -25.36 -5.08 5.51
C CYS A 134 -26.25 -4.08 6.26
N SER A 135 -27.53 -4.42 6.37
CA SER A 135 -28.42 -3.86 7.38
C SER A 135 -28.38 -4.84 8.53
N ASP A 136 -27.52 -4.54 9.51
CA ASP A 136 -27.71 -4.80 10.95
C ASP A 136 -26.36 -4.67 11.68
N VAL A 137 -25.79 -3.47 11.66
CA VAL A 137 -24.89 -3.04 12.73
C VAL A 137 -25.69 -2.05 13.58
N PRO A 138 -26.01 -2.36 14.84
CA PRO A 138 -26.67 -1.42 15.72
C PRO A 138 -25.84 -0.15 15.77
N ARG A 139 -26.46 0.97 15.38
CA ARG A 139 -25.89 2.30 15.53
C ARG A 139 -25.55 2.45 17.01
N ALA A 140 -24.27 2.42 17.36
CA ALA A 140 -23.83 2.69 18.72
C ALA A 140 -24.41 4.04 19.12
N THR A 141 -25.38 4.01 20.04
CA THR A 141 -25.94 5.20 20.62
C THR A 141 -24.82 5.84 21.42
N ALA A 142 -24.35 6.99 20.95
CA ALA A 142 -23.46 7.83 21.73
C ALA A 142 -24.19 8.21 23.03
N SER A 143 -23.81 7.57 24.13
CA SER A 143 -24.24 7.97 25.47
C SER A 143 -23.45 9.23 25.86
N PRO A 144 -24.12 10.33 26.24
CA PRO A 144 -23.43 11.53 26.67
C PRO A 144 -23.05 11.38 28.14
N SER A 145 -21.80 10.98 28.42
CA SER A 145 -21.20 11.15 29.75
C SER A 145 -19.87 11.90 29.60
N ARG A 146 -19.95 13.21 29.81
CA ARG A 146 -19.34 13.97 30.91
C ARG A 146 -17.81 13.93 30.95
N ASN A 147 -17.26 15.12 30.68
CA ASN A 147 -16.02 15.70 31.22
C ASN A 147 -14.68 15.12 30.76
N CYS A 148 -14.16 15.67 29.66
CA CYS A 148 -12.75 16.09 29.63
C CYS A 148 -12.71 17.55 29.20
N ARG A 149 -12.66 18.44 30.20
CA ARG A 149 -12.62 19.89 30.04
C ARG A 149 -11.20 20.25 29.57
N LEU A 150 -11.08 20.67 28.32
CA LEU A 150 -9.92 21.45 27.87
C LEU A 150 -10.06 22.84 28.50
N SER A 151 -9.37 23.08 29.61
CA SER A 151 -9.10 24.44 30.08
C SER A 151 -7.84 24.95 29.37
N ARG A 152 -8.04 25.76 28.32
CA ARG A 152 -7.15 26.89 28.07
C ARG A 152 -7.72 28.05 28.87
N GLU A 153 -6.92 28.68 29.73
CA GLU A 153 -6.56 30.10 29.59
C GLU A 153 -5.80 30.69 30.81
N HIS A 154 -4.79 31.50 30.46
CA HIS A 154 -4.05 32.54 31.22
C HIS A 154 -2.95 32.16 32.21
N GLY A 155 -1.73 32.57 31.82
CA GLY A 155 -0.45 32.56 32.53
C GLY A 155 0.68 32.81 31.55
#